data_AF-A0A7W0V6S9-F1
#
_entry.id   AF-A0A7W0V6S9-F1
#
_cell.length_a   1.000
_cell.length_b   1.000
_cell.length_c   1.000
_cell.angle_alpha   90.00
_cell.angle_beta   90.00
_cell.angle_gamma   90.00
#
_symmetry.space_group_name_H-M   'P 1'
#
loop_
_entity.id
_entity.type
_entity.pdbx_description
1 polymer ?
#
loop_
_entity_poly.entity_id
_entity_poly.type
_entity_poly.pdbx_seq_one_letter_code
_entity_poly.pdbx_strand_id
1 'polypeptide(L)'
;MTDLLTPAFVVSVLAAAVAAGTAILFACLGELVTERAGVLNLGIEGIMLMGALAGVGGCIWSGSAWVGAGTALLAGASMAAIHAVLCVGLHANQ
;
A
#
# COMPACT_ATOMS: atom_id res chain seq x y z
N MET A 1 -6.50 10.26 -30.88
CA MET A 1 -7.54 10.25 -29.82
C MET A 1 -8.52 9.09 -29.99
N THR A 2 -8.74 8.58 -31.20
CA THR A 2 -9.58 7.40 -31.47
C THR A 2 -9.00 6.09 -30.91
N ASP A 3 -7.68 6.00 -30.73
CA ASP A 3 -7.00 4.79 -30.22
C ASP A 3 -7.25 4.55 -28.72
N LEU A 4 -7.54 5.62 -27.97
CA LEU A 4 -7.80 5.60 -26.51
C LEU A 4 -9.19 5.09 -26.14
N LEU A 5 -10.12 4.99 -27.10
CA LEU A 5 -11.49 4.50 -26.84
C LEU A 5 -11.77 3.19 -27.58
N THR A 6 -10.73 2.52 -28.05
CA THR A 6 -10.88 1.17 -28.61
C THR A 6 -11.38 0.22 -27.52
N PRO A 7 -12.28 -0.73 -27.84
CA PRO A 7 -12.78 -1.69 -26.87
C PRO A 7 -11.65 -2.45 -26.14
N ALA A 8 -10.58 -2.78 -26.87
CA ALA A 8 -9.41 -3.44 -26.32
C ALA A 8 -8.68 -2.59 -25.25
N PHE A 9 -8.50 -1.29 -25.51
CA PHE A 9 -7.89 -0.38 -24.54
C PHE A 9 -8.75 -0.20 -23.30
N VAL A 10 -10.07 -0.01 -23.47
CA VAL A 10 -10.99 0.15 -22.32
C VAL A 10 -10.98 -1.10 -21.45
N VAL A 11 -11.03 -2.29 -22.06
CA VAL A 11 -10.98 -3.56 -21.33
C VAL A 11 -9.66 -3.72 -20.57
N SER A 12 -8.52 -3.36 -21.16
CA SER A 12 -7.22 -3.49 -20.49
C SER A 12 -7.07 -2.53 -19.32
N VAL A 13 -7.54 -1.29 -19.46
CA VAL A 13 -7.56 -0.30 -18.36
C VAL A 13 -8.44 -0.77 -17.21
N LEU A 14 -9.66 -1.26 -17.51
CA LEU A 14 -10.57 -1.77 -16.48
C LEU A 14 -10.01 -3.00 -15.77
N ALA A 15 -9.41 -3.94 -16.51
CA ALA A 15 -8.76 -5.11 -15.93
C ALA A 15 -7.60 -4.72 -14.99
N ALA A 16 -6.76 -3.77 -15.42
CA ALA A 16 -5.68 -3.24 -14.59
C ALA A 16 -6.21 -2.51 -13.34
N ALA A 17 -7.29 -1.74 -13.48
CA ALA A 17 -7.93 -1.04 -12.36
C ALA A 17 -8.46 -2.01 -11.30
N VAL A 18 -9.08 -3.12 -11.70
CA VAL A 18 -9.55 -4.16 -10.76
C VAL A 18 -8.36 -4.82 -10.04
N ALA A 19 -7.31 -5.19 -10.79
CA ALA A 19 -6.14 -5.83 -10.20
C ALA A 19 -5.40 -4.91 -9.20
N ALA A 20 -5.12 -3.67 -9.61
CA ALA A 20 -4.47 -2.68 -8.74
C ALA A 20 -5.38 -2.26 -7.57
N GLY A 21 -6.66 -2.05 -7.85
CA GLY A 21 -7.67 -1.67 -6.85
C GLY A 21 -7.85 -2.74 -5.77
N THR A 22 -7.72 -4.02 -6.11
CA THR A 22 -7.78 -5.12 -5.12
C THR A 22 -6.67 -4.99 -4.07
N ALA A 23 -5.45 -4.64 -4.50
CA ALA A 23 -4.34 -4.42 -3.57
C ALA A 23 -4.58 -3.18 -2.69
N ILE A 24 -5.08 -2.09 -3.26
CA ILE A 24 -5.41 -0.85 -2.54
C ILE A 24 -6.56 -1.07 -1.55
N LEU A 25 -7.54 -1.91 -1.90
CA LEU A 25 -8.69 -2.21 -1.05
C LEU A 25 -8.27 -2.74 0.32
N PHE A 26 -7.24 -3.59 0.40
CA PHE A 26 -6.72 -4.06 1.68
C PHE A 26 -6.13 -2.94 2.54
N ALA A 27 -5.45 -1.96 1.93
CA ALA A 27 -4.95 -0.80 2.64
C ALA A 27 -6.11 0.10 3.12
N CYS A 28 -7.09 0.39 2.25
CA CYS A 28 -8.27 1.17 2.62
C CYS A 28 -9.09 0.52 3.74
N LEU A 29 -9.16 -0.82 3.81
CA LEU A 29 -9.80 -1.51 4.94
C LEU A 29 -9.09 -1.23 6.26
N GLY A 30 -7.74 -1.21 6.25
CA GLY A 30 -6.95 -0.82 7.41
C GLY A 30 -7.13 0.65 7.78
N GLU A 31 -7.17 1.53 6.78
CA GLU A 31 -7.41 2.96 6.95
C GLU A 31 -8.81 3.24 7.52
N LEU A 32 -9.83 2.52 7.08
CA LEU A 32 -11.18 2.63 7.65
C LEU A 32 -11.17 2.31 9.14
N VAL A 33 -10.38 1.34 9.59
CA VAL A 33 -10.22 1.05 11.03
C VAL A 33 -9.55 2.22 11.75
N THR A 34 -8.50 2.83 11.19
CA THR A 34 -7.83 3.98 11.80
C THR A 34 -8.72 5.22 11.84
N GLU A 35 -9.48 5.47 10.78
CA GLU A 35 -10.46 6.57 10.72
C GLU A 35 -11.53 6.43 11.78
N ARG A 36 -12.02 5.20 12.02
CA ARG A 36 -13.01 4.92 13.07
C ARG A 36 -12.44 5.14 14.48
N ALA A 37 -11.12 5.09 14.64
CA ALA A 37 -10.42 5.46 15.87
C ALA A 37 -10.11 6.97 15.97
N GLY A 38 -10.51 7.77 14.98
CA GLY A 38 -10.30 9.22 14.95
C GLY A 38 -8.92 9.64 14.42
N VAL A 39 -8.20 8.74 13.75
CA VAL A 39 -6.83 8.95 13.25
C VAL A 39 -6.82 8.72 11.73
N LEU A 40 -6.65 9.78 10.95
CA LEU A 40 -6.62 9.74 9.48
C LEU A 40 -5.20 9.51 8.97
N ASN A 41 -4.92 8.38 8.33
CA ASN A 41 -3.58 8.05 7.84
C ASN A 41 -3.37 8.42 6.37
N LEU A 42 -3.20 9.72 6.09
CA LEU A 42 -2.88 10.24 4.75
C LEU A 42 -1.53 9.72 4.21
N GLY A 43 -0.64 9.25 5.09
CA GLY A 43 0.65 8.65 4.74
C GLY A 43 0.60 7.19 4.29
N ILE A 44 -0.59 6.59 4.14
CA ILE A 44 -0.74 5.16 3.84
C ILE A 44 -0.14 4.74 2.49
N GLU A 45 -0.19 5.60 1.47
CA GLU A 45 0.47 5.35 0.19
C GLU A 45 1.98 5.17 0.37
N GLY A 46 2.61 6.00 1.22
CA GLY A 46 4.02 5.89 1.56
C GLY A 46 4.34 4.59 2.30
N ILE A 47 3.50 4.20 3.26
CA ILE A 47 3.64 2.93 3.99
C ILE A 47 3.55 1.74 3.03
N MET A 48 2.61 1.76 2.08
CA MET A 48 2.47 0.73 1.04
C MET A 48 3.71 0.65 0.13
N LEU A 49 4.21 1.80 -0.35
CA LEU A 49 5.40 1.85 -1.20
C LEU A 49 6.65 1.32 -0.49
N MET A 50 6.83 1.66 0.79
CA MET A 50 7.93 1.14 1.61
C MET A 50 7.85 -0.37 1.79
N GLY A 51 6.66 -0.91 2.05
CA GLY A 51 6.43 -2.36 2.11
C GLY A 51 6.73 -3.04 0.78
N ALA A 52 6.26 -2.48 -0.34
CA ALA A 52 6.50 -3.02 -1.68
C ALA A 52 8.00 -3.05 -2.02
N LEU A 53 8.72 -1.96 -1.77
CA LEU A 53 10.16 -1.87 -2.01
C LEU A 53 10.94 -2.88 -1.17
N ALA A 54 10.66 -2.96 0.13
CA ALA A 54 11.31 -3.91 1.04
C ALA A 54 11.00 -5.37 0.66
N GLY A 55 9.78 -5.65 0.19
CA GLY A 55 9.39 -6.97 -0.26
C GLY A 55 10.12 -7.42 -1.52
N VAL A 56 10.18 -6.56 -2.53
CA VAL A 56 10.94 -6.81 -3.75
C VAL A 56 12.43 -6.98 -3.43
N GLY A 57 12.99 -6.12 -2.58
CA GLY A 57 14.38 -6.23 -2.12
C GLY A 57 14.66 -7.56 -1.41
N GLY A 58 13.77 -7.99 -0.52
CA GLY A 58 13.86 -9.28 0.19
C GLY A 58 13.78 -10.48 -0.74
N CYS A 59 12.89 -10.46 -1.73
CA CYS A 59 12.81 -11.47 -2.79
C CYS A 59 14.09 -11.55 -3.61
N ILE A 60 14.62 -10.41 -4.06
CA ILE A 60 15.83 -10.36 -4.89
C ILE A 60 17.05 -10.87 -4.12
N TRP A 61 17.21 -10.45 -2.86
CA TRP A 61 18.37 -10.82 -2.06
C TRP A 61 18.38 -12.31 -1.66
N SER A 62 17.21 -12.87 -1.34
CA SER A 62 17.11 -14.24 -0.83
C SER A 62 16.73 -15.29 -1.88
N GLY A 63 16.21 -14.87 -3.03
CA GLY A 63 15.57 -15.76 -4.01
C GLY A 63 14.24 -16.37 -3.54
N SER A 64 13.70 -15.96 -2.38
CA SER A 64 12.51 -16.56 -1.76
C SER A 64 11.36 -15.56 -1.65
N ALA A 65 10.20 -15.92 -2.18
CA ALA A 65 8.97 -15.13 -2.07
C ALA A 65 8.54 -14.93 -0.61
N TRP A 66 8.79 -15.91 0.25
CA TRP A 66 8.41 -15.85 1.67
C TRP A 66 9.25 -14.84 2.44
N VAL A 67 10.54 -14.74 2.13
CA VAL A 67 11.41 -13.74 2.74
C VAL A 67 10.99 -12.34 2.30
N GLY A 68 10.66 -12.14 1.02
CA GLY A 68 10.09 -10.88 0.55
C GLY A 68 8.76 -10.52 1.21
N ALA A 69 7.85 -11.48 1.39
CA ALA A 69 6.61 -11.24 2.13
C ALA A 69 6.90 -10.82 3.59
N GLY A 70 7.88 -11.48 4.24
CA GLY A 70 8.31 -11.14 5.59
C GLY A 70 8.91 -9.73 5.69
N THR A 71 9.79 -9.34 4.76
CA THR A 71 10.40 -8.00 4.77
C THR A 71 9.38 -6.91 4.45
N ALA A 72 8.43 -7.16 3.54
CA ALA A 72 7.33 -6.23 3.26
C ALA A 72 6.47 -5.96 4.51
N LEU A 73 6.08 -7.04 5.21
CA LEU A 73 5.29 -6.95 6.44
C LEU A 73 6.02 -6.15 7.51
N LEU A 74 7.30 -6.47 7.76
CA LEU A 74 8.10 -5.79 8.77
C LEU A 74 8.30 -4.30 8.44
N ALA A 75 8.60 -3.97 7.19
CA ALA A 75 8.74 -2.58 6.75
C ALA A 75 7.43 -1.81 6.91
N GLY A 76 6.31 -2.33 6.41
CA GLY A 76 5.00 -1.71 6.56
C GLY A 76 4.61 -1.50 8.02
N ALA A 77 4.79 -2.51 8.87
CA ALA A 77 4.50 -2.43 10.30
C ALA A 77 5.39 -1.39 11.02
N SER A 78 6.67 -1.32 10.68
CA SER A 78 7.58 -0.32 11.26
C SER A 78 7.20 1.10 10.87
N MET A 79 6.83 1.35 9.61
CA MET A 79 6.36 2.65 9.16
C MET A 79 5.03 3.04 9.80
N ALA A 80 4.09 2.11 9.92
CA ALA A 80 2.83 2.33 10.63
C ALA A 80 3.05 2.62 12.13
N ALA A 81 4.03 1.98 12.77
CA ALA A 81 4.40 2.26 14.16
C ALA A 81 4.99 3.67 14.33
N ILE A 82 5.86 4.10 13.41
CA ILE A 82 6.39 5.47 13.38
C ILE A 82 5.23 6.47 13.24
N HIS A 83 4.33 6.23 12.28
CA HIS A 83 3.15 7.04 12.08
C HIS A 83 2.28 7.12 13.35
N ALA A 84 2.04 6.00 14.02
CA ALA A 84 1.28 5.98 15.28
C ALA A 84 1.97 6.80 16.38
N VAL A 85 3.30 6.71 16.54
CA VAL A 85 4.03 7.52 17.52
C VAL A 85 3.88 9.02 17.22
N LEU A 86 4.07 9.42 15.96
CA LEU A 86 3.98 10.83 15.57
C LEU A 86 2.57 11.37 15.72
N CYS A 87 1.56 10.61 15.31
CA CYS A 87 0.21 11.13 15.15
C CYS A 87 -0.66 10.91 16.39
N VAL A 88 -0.53 9.76 17.06
CA VAL A 88 -1.25 9.44 18.30
C VAL A 88 -0.50 9.96 19.52
N GLY A 89 0.83 9.85 19.53
CA GLY A 89 1.65 10.28 20.67
C GLY A 89 2.00 11.76 20.67
N LEU A 90 2.37 12.31 19.51
CA LEU A 90 2.88 13.70 19.39
C LEU A 90 1.90 14.67 18.72
N HIS A 91 0.71 14.20 18.30
CA HIS A 91 -0.30 14.99 17.58
C HIS A 91 0.26 15.71 16.35
N ALA A 92 1.19 15.08 15.62
CA ALA A 92 1.64 15.57 14.33
C ALA A 92 0.47 15.62 13.33
N ASN A 93 0.50 16.58 12.41
CA ASN A 93 -0.42 16.59 11.29
C ASN A 93 -0.11 15.40 10.36
N GLN A 94 -1.17 14.74 9.90
CA GLN A 94 -1.08 13.52 9.09
C GLN A 94 -1.19 13.83 7.61
#